data_AF-H8XQ47-F1
#
_entry.id   AF-H8XQ47-F1
#
_cell.length_a   1.000
_cell.length_b   1.000
_cell.length_c   1.000
_cell.angle_alpha   90.00
_cell.angle_beta   90.00
_cell.angle_gamma   90.00
#
_symmetry.space_group_name_H-M   'P 1'
#
loop_
_entity.id
_entity.type
_entity.pdbx_description
1 polymer ?
#
loop_
_entity_poly.entity_id
_entity_poly.type
_entity_poly.pdbx_seq_one_letter_code
_entity_poly.pdbx_strand_id
1 'polypeptide(L)'
;MARKLIIIFLLLFLSCKENKDKLELTILNKELVAFQYGSHKDTINIIKYCIENKSNNKYYICNMPEFENNGLESNKNLYKNGFYFNIYDSSTKKEIEYNKIIVSNFFNEFKVKRNPYDSICSVNYLKIKNKEYERMGYVDNYSYFMTNEFRQSNFIYPNEKIYGQLYINLTDTMRYEDARIGFAKIYSKNKYYTKISLPSDSVNYKKKLPKHILQRIEENNFKIYHGFIECKNKVAVKVIE
;
A
#
# COMPACT_ATOMS: atom_id res chain seq x y z
N MET A 1 44.43 23.05 24.68
CA MET A 1 43.03 22.57 24.85
C MET A 1 42.29 22.34 23.53
N ALA A 2 42.49 23.16 22.49
CA ALA A 2 41.78 23.05 21.20
C ALA A 2 41.89 21.67 20.51
N ARG A 3 43.05 20.98 20.57
CA ARG A 3 43.22 19.64 19.99
C ARG A 3 42.35 18.54 20.62
N LYS A 4 41.97 18.67 21.90
CA LYS A 4 41.11 17.68 22.58
C LYS A 4 39.62 17.84 22.23
N LEU A 5 39.19 19.05 21.88
CA LEU A 5 37.81 19.34 21.46
C LEU A 5 37.48 18.81 20.06
N ILE A 6 38.46 18.77 19.15
CA ILE A 6 38.29 18.28 17.77
C ILE A 6 37.97 16.77 17.75
N ILE A 7 38.55 15.98 18.66
CA ILE A 7 38.33 14.52 18.73
C ILE A 7 36.91 14.19 19.20
N ILE A 8 36.35 14.97 20.14
CA ILE A 8 34.97 14.79 20.63
C ILE A 8 33.96 15.12 19.52
N PHE A 9 34.23 16.16 18.72
CA PHE A 9 33.37 16.53 17.60
C PHE A 9 33.39 15.50 16.45
N LEU A 10 34.54 14.87 16.20
CA LEU A 10 34.68 13.77 15.23
C LEU A 10 33.95 12.49 15.66
N LEU A 11 33.88 12.20 16.95
CA LEU A 11 33.12 11.05 17.48
C LEU A 11 31.60 11.23 17.33
N LEU A 12 31.09 12.47 17.37
CA LEU A 12 29.67 12.76 17.13
C LEU A 12 29.23 12.48 15.68
N PHE A 13 30.13 12.65 14.70
CA PHE A 13 29.82 12.34 13.29
C PHE A 13 29.92 10.84 12.95
N LEU A 14 30.68 10.05 13.72
CA LEU A 14 30.78 8.60 13.52
C LEU A 14 29.57 7.82 14.06
N SER A 15 28.72 8.45 14.87
CA SER A 15 27.54 7.80 15.45
C SER A 15 26.31 7.79 14.54
N CYS A 16 26.34 8.44 13.37
CA CYS A 16 25.30 8.31 12.35
C CYS A 16 25.58 7.12 11.42
N LYS A 17 25.68 5.90 11.97
CA LYS A 17 25.25 4.74 11.19
C LYS A 17 23.74 4.72 11.29
N GLU A 18 23.07 5.36 10.32
CA GLU A 18 21.67 5.04 10.07
C GLU A 18 21.59 3.53 9.86
N ASN A 19 21.12 2.81 10.87
CA ASN A 19 20.47 1.54 10.65
C ASN A 19 19.22 1.87 9.85
N LYS A 20 19.38 2.07 8.53
CA LYS A 20 18.26 2.21 7.61
C LYS A 20 17.36 1.02 7.88
N ASP A 21 16.13 1.29 8.29
CA ASP A 21 15.15 0.25 8.54
C ASP A 21 15.13 -0.70 7.34
N LYS A 22 15.49 -1.97 7.55
CA LYS A 22 15.74 -2.94 6.48
C LYS A 22 14.52 -3.82 6.21
N LEU A 23 13.33 -3.24 6.22
CA LEU A 23 12.18 -3.90 5.63
C LEU A 23 12.33 -3.87 4.12
N GLU A 24 12.27 -5.03 3.48
CA GLU A 24 12.41 -5.16 2.03
C GLU A 24 11.19 -5.85 1.45
N LEU A 25 10.56 -5.21 0.47
CA LEU A 25 9.49 -5.82 -0.32
C LEU A 25 10.08 -6.53 -1.54
N THR A 26 9.60 -7.71 -1.85
CA THR A 26 9.92 -8.45 -3.07
C THR A 26 8.63 -8.89 -3.75
N ILE A 27 8.49 -8.61 -5.04
CA ILE A 27 7.41 -9.16 -5.84
C ILE A 27 7.91 -10.44 -6.51
N LEU A 28 7.21 -11.54 -6.27
CA LEU A 28 7.59 -12.89 -6.69
C LEU A 28 7.17 -13.18 -8.14
N ASN A 29 6.28 -12.37 -8.71
CA ASN A 29 5.90 -12.42 -10.11
C ASN A 29 7.08 -12.03 -11.00
N LYS A 30 7.29 -12.78 -12.09
CA LYS A 30 8.27 -12.40 -13.13
C LYS A 30 7.75 -11.25 -14.00
N GLU A 31 6.46 -11.30 -14.31
CA GLU A 31 5.77 -10.30 -15.12
C GLU A 31 4.34 -10.10 -14.63
N LEU A 32 3.80 -8.91 -14.94
CA LEU A 32 2.39 -8.58 -14.92
C LEU A 32 1.90 -8.49 -16.36
N VAL A 33 0.62 -8.69 -16.57
CA VAL A 33 -0.03 -8.65 -17.88
C VAL A 33 -1.06 -7.52 -17.88
N ALA A 34 -1.18 -6.85 -19.02
CA ALA A 34 -2.23 -5.87 -19.26
C ALA A 34 -2.70 -5.95 -20.71
N PHE A 35 -3.99 -5.70 -20.95
CA PHE A 35 -4.41 -5.25 -22.29
C PHE A 35 -4.07 -3.78 -22.47
N GLN A 36 -3.98 -3.34 -23.72
CA GLN A 36 -3.85 -1.92 -24.02
C GLN A 36 -5.03 -1.12 -23.43
N TYR A 37 -4.73 0.09 -22.99
CA TYR A 37 -5.69 1.04 -22.49
C TYR A 37 -6.80 1.31 -23.52
N GLY A 38 -8.06 1.29 -23.09
CA GLY A 38 -9.23 1.48 -23.95
C GLY A 38 -9.73 0.23 -24.69
N SER A 39 -9.13 -0.95 -24.47
CA SER A 39 -9.53 -2.19 -25.15
C SER A 39 -10.86 -2.82 -24.69
N HIS A 40 -11.45 -2.32 -23.59
CA HIS A 40 -12.62 -2.92 -22.91
C HIS A 40 -12.43 -4.37 -22.44
N LYS A 41 -11.22 -4.93 -22.57
CA LYS A 41 -10.78 -6.20 -22.00
C LYS A 41 -9.92 -5.90 -20.78
N ASP A 42 -9.91 -6.81 -19.82
CA ASP A 42 -9.10 -6.65 -18.63
C ASP A 42 -8.46 -7.97 -18.18
N THR A 43 -7.40 -7.87 -17.38
CA THR A 43 -6.62 -8.99 -16.85
C THR A 43 -6.44 -8.85 -15.35
N ILE A 44 -6.80 -9.89 -14.60
CA ILE A 44 -6.45 -9.98 -13.18
C ILE A 44 -5.00 -10.43 -13.05
N ASN A 45 -4.17 -9.58 -12.44
CA ASN A 45 -2.86 -10.00 -11.97
C ASN A 45 -2.96 -10.41 -10.51
N ILE A 46 -2.63 -11.67 -10.20
CA ILE A 46 -2.41 -12.11 -8.83
C ILE A 46 -0.96 -11.81 -8.46
N ILE A 47 -0.77 -10.77 -7.66
CA ILE A 47 0.53 -10.31 -7.17
C ILE A 47 0.88 -11.11 -5.92
N LYS A 48 1.96 -11.89 -5.99
CA LYS A 48 2.55 -12.61 -4.86
C LYS A 48 3.75 -11.81 -4.36
N TYR A 49 3.82 -11.56 -3.07
CA TYR A 49 4.89 -10.76 -2.48
C TYR A 49 5.46 -11.37 -1.21
N CYS A 50 6.64 -10.88 -0.85
CA CYS A 50 7.34 -11.18 0.39
C CYS A 50 7.83 -9.87 1.02
N ILE A 51 7.53 -9.65 2.28
CA ILE A 51 8.12 -8.58 3.10
C ILE A 51 9.11 -9.26 4.05
N GLU A 52 10.38 -8.87 3.98
CA GLU A 52 11.44 -9.43 4.81
C GLU A 52 11.99 -8.36 5.75
N ASN A 53 12.12 -8.70 7.03
CA ASN A 53 12.81 -7.85 8.00
C ASN A 53 14.27 -8.28 8.15
N LYS A 54 15.18 -7.57 7.49
CA LYS A 54 16.63 -7.85 7.55
C LYS A 54 17.34 -7.13 8.70
N SER A 55 16.58 -6.64 9.68
CA SER A 55 17.10 -5.94 10.85
C SER A 55 16.96 -6.77 12.12
N ASN A 56 17.59 -6.31 13.20
CA ASN A 56 17.42 -6.88 14.53
C ASN A 56 16.25 -6.24 15.32
N ASN A 57 15.49 -5.33 14.71
CA ASN A 57 14.35 -4.69 15.34
C ASN A 57 13.05 -5.48 15.06
N LYS A 58 12.09 -5.40 15.97
CA LYS A 58 10.70 -5.81 15.72
C LYS A 58 9.94 -4.62 15.14
N TYR A 59 9.20 -4.80 14.05
CA TYR A 59 8.40 -3.73 13.46
C TYR A 59 6.91 -4.04 13.45
N TYR A 60 6.09 -3.01 13.63
CA TYR A 60 4.70 -3.01 13.22
C TYR A 60 4.58 -2.14 11.97
N ILE A 61 4.11 -2.74 10.88
CA ILE A 61 3.80 -2.07 9.62
C ILE A 61 2.39 -1.51 9.77
N CYS A 62 2.27 -0.18 9.84
CA CYS A 62 1.01 0.53 9.95
C CYS A 62 0.59 0.98 8.55
N ASN A 63 0.09 0.05 7.74
CA ASN A 63 -0.35 0.32 6.37
C ASN A 63 -1.73 0.98 6.38
N MET A 64 -1.82 2.16 6.99
CA MET A 64 -3.00 3.00 7.03
C MET A 64 -2.64 4.40 6.53
N PRO A 65 -2.27 4.53 5.24
CA PRO A 65 -1.94 5.84 4.69
C PRO A 65 -3.12 6.78 4.94
N GLU A 66 -2.79 7.93 5.50
CA GLU A 66 -3.72 9.02 5.65
C GLU A 66 -4.08 9.50 4.24
N PHE A 67 -5.27 9.14 3.77
CA PHE A 67 -5.89 9.82 2.65
C PHE A 67 -6.40 11.17 3.16
N GLU A 68 -5.51 12.00 3.71
CA GLU A 68 -5.90 13.36 4.07
C GLU A 68 -6.38 14.06 2.81
N ASN A 69 -7.38 14.93 2.99
CA ASN A 69 -8.06 15.72 1.96
C ASN A 69 -7.14 16.65 1.13
N ASN A 70 -5.82 16.53 1.25
CA ASN A 70 -4.82 17.23 0.45
C ASN A 70 -4.33 16.28 -0.66
N GLY A 71 -5.15 16.18 -1.72
CA GLY A 71 -4.98 15.28 -2.86
C GLY A 71 -3.72 15.51 -3.71
N LEU A 72 -2.53 15.25 -3.17
CA LEU A 72 -1.27 15.36 -3.90
C LEU A 72 -0.61 14.01 -4.21
N GLU A 73 -0.82 12.97 -3.39
CA GLU A 73 -0.25 11.63 -3.63
C GLU A 73 -1.26 10.60 -4.16
N SER A 74 -2.55 10.75 -3.89
CA SER A 74 -3.60 9.88 -4.47
C SER A 74 -3.80 10.10 -5.99
N ASN A 75 -3.15 11.11 -6.56
CA ASN A 75 -3.35 11.57 -7.94
C ASN A 75 -2.34 11.02 -8.96
N LYS A 76 -1.31 10.28 -8.53
CA LYS A 76 -0.17 9.96 -9.40
C LYS A 76 0.09 8.47 -9.62
N ASN A 77 -0.61 7.59 -8.90
CA ASN A 77 -0.22 6.18 -8.83
C ASN A 77 -1.46 5.29 -8.93
N LEU A 78 -1.29 4.07 -9.45
CA LEU A 78 -2.26 3.00 -9.25
C LEU A 78 -2.13 2.51 -7.80
N TYR A 79 -3.21 2.49 -7.03
CA TYR A 79 -3.20 2.03 -5.64
C TYR A 79 -4.20 0.89 -5.44
N LYS A 80 -3.82 -0.14 -4.68
CA LYS A 80 -4.72 -1.22 -4.26
C LYS A 80 -4.28 -1.80 -2.92
N ASN A 81 -5.23 -1.95 -1.99
CA ASN A 81 -5.04 -2.72 -0.76
C ASN A 81 -3.78 -2.31 0.03
N GLY A 82 -3.47 -1.01 0.04
CA GLY A 82 -2.29 -0.51 0.73
C GLY A 82 -1.04 -0.35 -0.10
N PHE A 83 -0.99 -0.91 -1.31
CA PHE A 83 0.19 -0.85 -2.18
C PHE A 83 0.04 0.20 -3.26
N TYR A 84 1.13 0.93 -3.53
CA TYR A 84 1.28 1.76 -4.71
C TYR A 84 1.99 0.98 -5.83
N PHE A 85 1.51 1.17 -7.04
CA PHE A 85 2.02 0.62 -8.28
C PHE A 85 2.40 1.79 -9.18
N ASN A 86 3.70 2.03 -9.29
CA ASN A 86 4.26 3.03 -10.18
C ASN A 86 4.77 2.33 -11.44
N ILE A 87 4.18 2.64 -12.59
CA ILE A 87 4.48 2.02 -13.88
C ILE A 87 5.29 3.01 -14.70
N TYR A 88 6.37 2.52 -15.29
CA TYR A 88 7.33 3.31 -16.05
C TYR A 88 7.44 2.76 -17.46
N ASP A 89 7.52 3.67 -18.42
CA ASP A 89 7.96 3.34 -19.76
C ASP A 89 9.45 2.95 -19.72
N SER A 90 9.78 1.78 -20.28
CA SER A 90 11.12 1.21 -20.22
C SER A 90 12.12 1.96 -21.08
N SER A 91 11.68 2.63 -22.15
CA SER A 91 12.53 3.39 -23.06
C SER A 91 12.87 4.76 -22.48
N THR A 92 11.86 5.50 -22.02
CA THR A 92 12.03 6.88 -21.52
C THR A 92 12.38 6.94 -20.04
N LYS A 93 12.16 5.84 -19.29
CA LYS A 93 12.24 5.76 -17.82
C LYS A 93 11.30 6.72 -17.09
N LYS A 94 10.35 7.35 -17.79
CA LYS A 94 9.34 8.22 -17.22
C LYS A 94 8.17 7.40 -16.71
N GLU A 95 7.58 7.84 -15.61
CA GLU A 95 6.32 7.31 -15.12
C GLU A 95 5.21 7.64 -16.11
N ILE A 96 4.30 6.68 -16.33
CA ILE A 96 3.18 6.85 -17.25
C ILE A 96 2.07 7.68 -16.60
N GLU A 97 1.13 8.11 -17.44
CA GLU A 97 -0.09 8.73 -16.95
C GLU A 97 -1.08 7.70 -16.39
N TYR A 98 -1.88 8.14 -15.42
CA TYR A 98 -2.97 7.37 -14.86
C TYR A 98 -4.29 8.11 -15.05
N ASN A 99 -5.34 7.37 -15.37
CA ASN A 99 -6.70 7.87 -15.28
C ASN A 99 -7.16 7.90 -13.84
N LYS A 100 -7.87 8.97 -13.47
CA LYS A 100 -8.43 9.14 -12.14
C LYS A 100 -9.77 8.42 -12.05
N ILE A 101 -9.98 7.70 -10.95
CA ILE A 101 -11.33 7.45 -10.45
C ILE A 101 -11.61 8.53 -9.42
N ILE A 102 -12.46 9.50 -9.75
CA ILE A 102 -12.99 10.39 -8.71
C ILE A 102 -14.04 9.58 -7.96
N VAL A 103 -13.82 9.30 -6.67
CA VAL A 103 -14.69 8.45 -5.83
C VAL A 103 -16.15 8.96 -5.84
N SER A 104 -16.36 10.28 -5.95
CA SER A 104 -17.72 10.85 -6.10
C SER A 104 -18.40 10.51 -7.43
N ASN A 105 -17.63 10.35 -8.51
CA ASN A 105 -18.13 9.89 -9.81
C ASN A 105 -18.26 8.37 -9.90
N PHE A 106 -17.55 7.61 -9.07
CA PHE A 106 -17.67 6.14 -9.03
C PHE A 106 -19.11 5.66 -8.73
N PHE A 107 -19.86 6.44 -7.94
CA PHE A 107 -21.27 6.16 -7.65
C PHE A 107 -22.25 6.68 -8.71
N ASN A 108 -21.85 7.62 -9.56
CA ASN A 108 -22.73 8.25 -10.55
C ASN A 108 -22.48 7.74 -11.99
N GLU A 109 -21.23 7.58 -12.43
CA GLU A 109 -20.87 7.10 -13.77
C GLU A 109 -21.11 5.58 -13.94
N PHE A 110 -21.02 4.80 -12.86
CA PHE A 110 -21.27 3.35 -12.88
C PHE A 110 -22.70 2.96 -12.46
N LYS A 111 -23.66 3.90 -12.37
CA LYS A 111 -25.08 3.60 -12.17
C LYS A 111 -25.66 2.68 -13.26
N VAL A 112 -24.97 2.55 -14.39
CA VAL A 112 -25.49 1.83 -15.57
C VAL A 112 -25.14 0.33 -15.59
N LYS A 113 -24.29 -0.19 -14.69
CA LYS A 113 -23.88 -1.62 -14.71
C LYS A 113 -23.71 -2.30 -13.35
N ARG A 114 -24.31 -1.79 -12.27
CA ARG A 114 -24.29 -2.51 -10.98
C ARG A 114 -25.33 -3.62 -10.99
N ASN A 115 -24.92 -4.83 -10.61
CA ASN A 115 -25.87 -5.80 -10.10
C ASN A 115 -26.40 -5.23 -8.77
N PRO A 116 -27.70 -4.94 -8.62
CA PRO A 116 -28.25 -4.32 -7.40
C PRO A 116 -27.91 -5.11 -6.13
N TYR A 117 -27.70 -6.43 -6.22
CA TYR A 117 -27.29 -7.28 -5.09
C TYR A 117 -25.92 -6.90 -4.49
N ASP A 118 -24.94 -6.46 -5.29
CA ASP A 118 -23.58 -6.17 -4.81
C ASP A 118 -23.54 -4.91 -3.92
N SER A 119 -24.41 -3.93 -4.20
CA SER A 119 -24.45 -2.65 -3.46
C SER A 119 -25.25 -2.70 -2.15
N ILE A 120 -26.24 -3.60 -2.05
CA ILE A 120 -27.10 -3.73 -0.88
C ILE A 120 -26.40 -4.55 0.21
N CYS A 121 -25.62 -5.55 -0.16
CA CYS A 121 -24.85 -6.39 0.76
C CYS A 121 -23.77 -5.58 1.51
N SER A 122 -23.08 -4.64 0.85
CA SER A 122 -21.97 -3.88 1.44
C SER A 122 -22.42 -2.85 2.49
N VAL A 123 -23.49 -2.10 2.21
CA VAL A 123 -24.00 -1.08 3.15
C VAL A 123 -24.55 -1.72 4.43
N ASN A 124 -25.27 -2.84 4.30
CA ASN A 124 -25.81 -3.55 5.47
C ASN A 124 -24.71 -4.26 6.27
N TYR A 125 -23.74 -4.87 5.60
CA TYR A 125 -22.58 -5.49 6.25
C TYR A 125 -21.78 -4.46 7.07
N LEU A 126 -21.45 -3.31 6.46
CA LEU A 126 -20.76 -2.23 7.17
C LEU A 126 -21.58 -1.74 8.37
N LYS A 127 -22.88 -1.50 8.22
CA LYS A 127 -23.74 -1.08 9.34
C LYS A 127 -23.81 -2.07 10.51
N ILE A 128 -23.82 -3.38 10.23
CA ILE A 128 -23.81 -4.42 11.28
C ILE A 128 -22.45 -4.41 11.98
N LYS A 129 -21.36 -4.41 11.21
CA LYS A 129 -19.98 -4.37 11.70
C LYS A 129 -19.72 -3.12 12.58
N ASN A 130 -20.33 -1.97 12.26
CA ASN A 130 -20.27 -0.76 13.09
C ASN A 130 -20.79 -1.03 14.51
N LYS A 131 -21.99 -1.60 14.61
CA LYS A 131 -22.65 -1.84 15.90
C LYS A 131 -21.87 -2.84 16.74
N GLU A 132 -21.25 -3.84 16.12
CA GLU A 132 -20.42 -4.81 16.84
C GLU A 132 -19.16 -4.16 17.40
N TYR A 133 -18.46 -3.32 16.62
CA TYR A 133 -17.28 -2.61 17.13
C TYR A 133 -17.60 -1.55 18.17
N GLU A 134 -18.73 -0.86 18.05
CA GLU A 134 -19.26 0.02 19.09
C GLU A 134 -19.50 -0.76 20.40
N ARG A 135 -20.13 -1.94 20.32
CA ARG A 135 -20.33 -2.83 21.49
C ARG A 135 -19.03 -3.30 22.13
N MET A 136 -17.96 -3.43 21.35
CA MET A 136 -16.62 -3.76 21.84
C MET A 136 -15.83 -2.54 22.35
N GLY A 137 -16.40 -1.32 22.27
CA GLY A 137 -15.77 -0.10 22.74
C GLY A 137 -14.75 0.53 21.77
N TYR A 138 -14.82 0.20 20.47
CA TYR A 138 -13.89 0.68 19.43
C TYR A 138 -14.43 1.86 18.59
N VAL A 139 -15.21 2.76 19.21
CA VAL A 139 -15.91 3.86 18.52
C VAL A 139 -14.96 4.73 17.69
N ASP A 140 -13.77 5.03 18.20
CA ASP A 140 -12.80 5.91 17.54
C ASP A 140 -11.86 5.19 16.53
N ASN A 141 -11.81 3.85 16.56
CA ASN A 141 -10.90 3.05 15.74
C ASN A 141 -11.60 2.35 14.56
N TYR A 142 -12.84 2.74 14.26
CA TYR A 142 -13.65 2.09 13.23
C TYR A 142 -12.94 2.01 11.85
N SER A 143 -12.19 3.05 11.47
CA SER A 143 -11.43 3.10 10.21
C SER A 143 -10.36 2.01 10.10
N TYR A 144 -9.80 1.55 11.23
CA TYR A 144 -8.90 0.41 11.28
C TYR A 144 -9.62 -0.84 10.82
N PHE A 145 -10.70 -1.22 11.47
CA PHE A 145 -11.38 -2.49 11.20
C PHE A 145 -12.09 -2.55 9.84
N MET A 146 -12.54 -1.41 9.32
CA MET A 146 -13.05 -1.33 7.95
C MET A 146 -12.00 -1.71 6.91
N THR A 147 -10.75 -1.32 7.15
CA THR A 147 -9.71 -1.33 6.12
C THR A 147 -8.65 -2.39 6.35
N ASN A 148 -8.51 -2.90 7.57
CA ASN A 148 -7.46 -3.85 7.93
C ASN A 148 -7.60 -5.21 7.22
N GLU A 149 -8.82 -5.66 6.92
CA GLU A 149 -9.03 -6.86 6.09
C GLU A 149 -8.51 -6.69 4.65
N PHE A 150 -8.40 -5.43 4.20
CA PHE A 150 -7.94 -5.08 2.86
C PHE A 150 -6.51 -4.53 2.82
N ARG A 151 -5.90 -4.20 3.96
CA ARG A 151 -4.60 -3.53 4.06
C ARG A 151 -3.59 -4.41 4.78
N GLN A 152 -2.31 -4.27 4.43
CA GLN A 152 -1.26 -5.16 4.94
C GLN A 152 -0.62 -4.62 6.20
N SER A 153 -1.39 -4.47 7.28
CA SER A 153 -0.82 -4.15 8.59
C SER A 153 -0.33 -5.41 9.28
N ASN A 154 0.94 -5.46 9.65
CA ASN A 154 1.57 -6.68 10.15
C ASN A 154 2.60 -6.40 11.24
N PHE A 155 2.65 -7.30 12.23
CA PHE A 155 3.80 -7.44 13.12
C PHE A 155 4.86 -8.29 12.41
N ILE A 156 6.11 -7.85 12.42
CA ILE A 156 7.23 -8.58 11.82
C ILE A 156 8.44 -8.59 12.76
N TYR A 157 8.91 -9.77 13.09
CA TYR A 157 10.06 -10.03 13.96
C TYR A 157 11.38 -9.95 13.18
N PRO A 158 12.54 -9.86 13.86
CA PRO A 158 13.85 -9.94 13.23
C PRO A 158 14.00 -11.18 12.35
N ASN A 159 14.51 -10.99 11.13
CA ASN A 159 14.75 -12.05 10.14
C ASN A 159 13.50 -12.82 9.68
N GLU A 160 12.30 -12.33 10.01
CA GLU A 160 11.05 -12.92 9.57
C GLU A 160 10.71 -12.53 8.13
N LYS A 161 9.98 -13.41 7.45
CA LYS A 161 9.39 -13.17 6.13
C LYS A 161 7.88 -13.35 6.20
N ILE A 162 7.16 -12.34 5.71
CA ILE A 162 5.71 -12.37 5.55
C ILE A 162 5.40 -12.53 4.07
N TYR A 163 4.68 -13.58 3.73
CA TYR A 163 4.22 -13.84 2.38
C TYR A 163 2.75 -13.48 2.25
N GLY A 164 2.38 -12.91 1.12
CA GLY A 164 0.99 -12.58 0.86
C GLY A 164 0.67 -12.50 -0.62
N GLN A 165 -0.62 -12.29 -0.87
CA GLN A 165 -1.13 -12.11 -2.21
C GLN A 165 -2.18 -10.99 -2.24
N LEU A 166 -2.22 -10.28 -3.34
CA LEU A 166 -3.31 -9.39 -3.70
C LEU A 166 -3.60 -9.55 -5.19
N TYR A 167 -4.77 -9.11 -5.63
CA TYR A 167 -5.07 -9.03 -7.05
C TYR A 167 -5.16 -7.57 -7.49
N ILE A 168 -4.79 -7.32 -8.74
CA ILE A 168 -4.91 -6.00 -9.35
C ILE A 168 -5.06 -6.10 -10.86
N ASN A 169 -5.88 -5.23 -11.41
CA ASN A 169 -5.96 -4.98 -12.83
C ASN A 169 -5.21 -3.68 -13.12
N LEU A 170 -4.55 -3.57 -14.27
CA LEU A 170 -3.69 -2.41 -14.52
C LEU A 170 -4.41 -1.30 -15.28
N THR A 171 -5.20 -1.64 -16.29
CA THR A 171 -5.70 -0.69 -17.29
C THR A 171 -7.21 -0.46 -17.26
N ASP A 172 -7.99 -1.28 -16.54
CA ASP A 172 -9.45 -1.13 -16.39
C ASP A 172 -9.96 -1.62 -15.01
N THR A 173 -11.25 -1.46 -14.75
CA THR A 173 -11.97 -1.99 -13.57
C THR A 173 -12.45 -3.42 -13.77
N MET A 174 -12.40 -4.19 -12.70
CA MET A 174 -13.25 -5.37 -12.53
C MET A 174 -14.33 -5.10 -11.50
N ARG A 175 -15.38 -4.38 -11.91
CA ARG A 175 -16.56 -4.12 -11.07
C ARG A 175 -16.18 -3.36 -9.78
N TYR A 176 -16.84 -3.67 -8.67
CA TYR A 176 -16.58 -3.06 -7.37
C TYR A 176 -15.25 -3.58 -6.81
N GLU A 177 -14.22 -2.72 -6.85
CA GLU A 177 -12.93 -3.00 -6.23
C GLU A 177 -12.72 -2.07 -5.04
N ASP A 178 -12.94 -2.61 -3.83
CA ASP A 178 -12.62 -1.90 -2.59
C ASP A 178 -11.16 -1.42 -2.60
N ALA A 179 -10.94 -0.20 -2.14
CA ALA A 179 -9.61 0.39 -1.95
C ALA A 179 -8.71 0.43 -3.20
N ARG A 180 -9.28 0.51 -4.41
CA ARG A 180 -8.52 0.82 -5.64
C ARG A 180 -8.62 2.29 -6.05
N ILE A 181 -7.50 2.86 -6.50
CA ILE A 181 -7.45 4.20 -7.11
C ILE A 181 -6.64 4.13 -8.41
N GLY A 182 -7.25 4.59 -9.49
CA GLY A 182 -6.60 4.86 -10.77
C GLY A 182 -6.45 3.67 -11.74
N PHE A 183 -6.17 3.99 -13.01
CA PHE A 183 -5.83 3.04 -14.08
C PHE A 183 -4.63 3.53 -14.86
N ALA A 184 -3.75 2.62 -15.24
CA ALA A 184 -2.57 2.90 -16.04
C ALA A 184 -2.92 3.10 -17.52
N LYS A 185 -2.37 4.15 -18.17
CA LYS A 185 -2.44 4.30 -19.63
C LYS A 185 -1.29 3.55 -20.31
N ILE A 186 -1.52 2.25 -20.57
CA ILE A 186 -0.54 1.33 -21.19
C ILE A 186 -0.90 1.12 -22.66
N TYR A 187 0.07 1.22 -23.57
CA TYR A 187 -0.14 1.06 -25.02
C TYR A 187 0.73 -0.06 -25.60
N SER A 188 0.18 -0.83 -26.54
CA SER A 188 0.75 -2.07 -27.09
C SER A 188 2.16 -1.95 -27.67
N LYS A 189 2.56 -0.78 -28.20
CA LYS A 189 3.87 -0.58 -28.82
C LYS A 189 5.02 -0.34 -27.84
N ASN A 190 4.73 -0.16 -26.56
CA ASN A 190 5.71 0.24 -25.55
C ASN A 190 6.03 -0.92 -24.60
N LYS A 191 7.23 -0.88 -24.02
CA LYS A 191 7.65 -1.83 -22.97
C LYS A 191 7.57 -1.15 -21.62
N TYR A 192 7.03 -1.82 -20.63
CA TYR A 192 6.80 -1.23 -19.31
C TYR A 192 7.38 -2.07 -18.19
N TYR A 193 7.66 -1.43 -17.06
CA TYR A 193 7.95 -2.11 -15.81
C TYR A 193 7.27 -1.38 -14.65
N THR A 194 6.96 -2.09 -13.58
CA THR A 194 6.41 -1.51 -12.36
C THR A 194 7.42 -1.55 -11.21
N LYS A 195 7.40 -0.51 -10.40
CA LYS A 195 7.90 -0.49 -9.03
C LYS A 195 6.71 -0.46 -8.09
N ILE A 196 6.76 -1.29 -7.07
CA ILE A 196 5.68 -1.44 -6.10
C ILE A 196 6.21 -1.02 -4.73
N SER A 197 5.41 -0.29 -3.96
CA SER A 197 5.78 0.11 -2.61
C SER A 197 4.61 -0.05 -1.63
N LEU A 198 4.95 -0.30 -0.37
CA LEU A 198 4.00 -0.42 0.73
C LEU A 198 4.24 0.73 1.72
N PRO A 199 3.43 1.79 1.72
CA PRO A 199 3.49 2.85 2.72
C PRO A 199 3.15 2.32 4.12
N SER A 200 3.80 2.91 5.12
CA SER A 200 3.48 2.76 6.53
C SER A 200 3.57 4.11 7.21
N ASP A 201 2.52 4.48 7.92
CA ASP A 201 2.40 5.78 8.58
C ASP A 201 2.41 5.62 10.11
N SER A 202 3.39 6.27 10.73
CA SER A 202 3.57 6.31 12.18
C SER A 202 3.10 7.60 12.84
N VAL A 203 2.59 8.60 12.10
CA VAL A 203 2.31 9.93 12.68
C VAL A 203 1.15 9.88 13.67
N ASN A 204 0.04 9.26 13.27
CA ASN A 204 -1.19 9.22 14.07
C ASN A 204 -1.60 7.80 14.50
N TYR A 205 -0.66 6.84 14.52
CA TYR A 205 -0.99 5.44 14.78
C TYR A 205 -1.69 5.22 16.14
N LYS A 206 -1.33 5.97 17.19
CA LYS A 206 -1.98 5.87 18.52
C LYS A 206 -3.47 6.23 18.51
N LYS A 207 -3.91 7.08 17.58
CA LYS A 207 -5.32 7.43 17.40
C LYS A 207 -6.05 6.44 16.49
N LYS A 208 -5.33 5.88 15.50
CA LYS A 208 -5.89 4.98 14.49
C LYS A 208 -6.03 3.54 14.98
N LEU A 209 -5.05 3.04 15.74
CA LEU A 209 -5.00 1.63 16.11
C LEU A 209 -5.83 1.33 17.37
N PRO A 210 -6.51 0.17 17.40
CA PRO A 210 -7.21 -0.31 18.59
C PRO A 210 -6.29 -0.50 19.80
N LYS A 211 -6.85 -0.33 21.01
CA LYS A 211 -6.12 -0.48 22.29
C LYS A 211 -5.32 -1.79 22.39
N HIS A 212 -5.88 -2.92 21.96
CA HIS A 212 -5.19 -4.22 22.04
C HIS A 212 -3.96 -4.30 21.11
N ILE A 213 -4.00 -3.62 19.94
CA ILE A 213 -2.84 -3.53 19.05
C ILE A 213 -1.77 -2.64 19.68
N LEU A 214 -2.17 -1.50 20.25
CA LEU A 214 -1.25 -0.59 20.95
C LEU A 214 -0.57 -1.26 22.13
N GLN A 215 -1.33 -1.99 22.94
CA GLN A 215 -0.81 -2.78 24.05
C GLN A 215 0.20 -3.82 23.57
N ARG A 216 -0.11 -4.57 22.50
CA ARG A 216 0.83 -5.53 21.92
C ARG A 216 2.11 -4.87 21.42
N ILE A 217 2.02 -3.69 20.80
CA ILE A 217 3.18 -2.91 20.34
C ILE A 217 4.09 -2.59 21.53
N GLU A 218 3.50 -2.05 22.61
CA GLU A 218 4.20 -1.63 23.82
C GLU A 218 4.84 -2.82 24.55
N GLU A 219 4.06 -3.83 24.90
CA GLU A 219 4.51 -4.99 25.67
C GLU A 219 5.62 -5.79 24.98
N ASN A 220 5.61 -5.82 23.64
CA ASN A 220 6.57 -6.59 22.86
C ASN A 220 7.73 -5.74 22.31
N ASN A 221 7.77 -4.44 22.63
CA ASN A 221 8.76 -3.48 22.14
C ASN A 221 8.85 -3.40 20.61
N PHE A 222 7.70 -3.36 19.93
CA PHE A 222 7.66 -3.12 18.48
C PHE A 222 7.92 -1.66 18.16
N LYS A 223 8.73 -1.41 17.14
CA LYS A 223 8.87 -0.10 16.51
C LYS A 223 7.80 0.06 15.44
N ILE A 224 7.15 1.22 15.36
CA ILE A 224 6.28 1.51 14.22
C ILE A 224 7.16 1.88 13.03
N TYR A 225 7.05 1.13 11.93
CA TYR A 225 7.77 1.49 10.72
C TYR A 225 7.15 2.75 10.09
N HIS A 226 7.98 3.70 9.67
CA HIS A 226 7.56 4.95 9.04
C HIS A 226 8.22 5.08 7.66
N GLY A 227 7.42 5.38 6.64
CA GLY A 227 7.87 5.58 5.27
C GLY A 227 7.40 4.47 4.32
N PHE A 228 8.12 4.30 3.22
CA PHE A 228 7.76 3.36 2.15
C PHE A 228 8.67 2.13 2.17
N ILE A 229 8.06 0.94 2.27
CA ILE A 229 8.75 -0.31 2.00
C ILE A 229 8.80 -0.51 0.50
N GLU A 230 9.90 -0.09 -0.11
CA GLU A 230 10.13 -0.17 -1.55
C GLU A 230 10.41 -1.60 -2.01
N CYS A 231 9.87 -1.97 -3.16
CA CYS A 231 10.20 -3.25 -3.78
C CYS A 231 11.64 -3.25 -4.31
N LYS A 232 12.42 -4.27 -3.93
CA LYS A 232 13.81 -4.43 -4.40
C LYS A 232 13.92 -4.76 -5.89
N ASN A 233 12.90 -5.36 -6.49
CA ASN A 233 12.89 -5.74 -7.90
C ASN A 233 11.88 -4.95 -8.72
N LYS A 234 12.23 -4.70 -9.99
CA LYS A 234 11.28 -4.24 -11.00
C LYS A 234 10.55 -5.44 -11.57
N VAL A 235 9.26 -5.29 -11.85
CA VAL A 235 8.45 -6.34 -12.48
C VAL A 235 8.07 -5.90 -13.88
N ALA A 236 8.34 -6.72 -14.89
CA ALA A 236 7.98 -6.39 -16.27
C ALA A 236 6.46 -6.33 -16.42
N VAL A 237 5.96 -5.46 -17.29
CA VAL A 237 4.55 -5.41 -17.66
C VAL A 237 4.44 -5.74 -19.15
N LYS A 238 3.84 -6.90 -19.44
CA LYS A 238 3.61 -7.42 -20.78
C LYS A 238 2.25 -6.95 -21.28
N VAL A 239 2.24 -6.29 -22.43
CA VAL A 239 1.00 -5.90 -23.09
C VAL A 239 0.56 -7.01 -24.04
N ILE A 240 -0.70 -7.44 -23.93
CA ILE A 240 -1.31 -8.48 -24.76
C ILE A 240 -2.47 -7.91 -25.62
N GLU A 241 -2.79 -8.60 -26.71
CA GLU A 241 -3.80 -8.22 -27.73
C GLU A 241 -5.18 -8.87 -27.49
#